data_AF-A0A091Q735-F1
#
_entry.id   AF-A0A091Q735-F1
#
_cell.length_a   1.000
_cell.length_b   1.000
_cell.length_c   1.000
_cell.angle_alpha   90.00
_cell.angle_beta   90.00
_cell.angle_gamma   90.00
#
_symmetry.space_group_name_H-M   'P 1'
#
loop_
_entity.id
_entity.type
_entity.pdbx_description
1 polymer ?
#
loop_
_entity_poly.entity_id
_entity_poly.type
_entity_poly.pdbx_seq_one_letter_code
_entity_poly.pdbx_strand_id
1 'polypeptide(L)'
;DLDRAIIGRQSLEMEIRNLQDKLTANQKALDASRRELHNLKKFSSELDGSLKSSREEARTAQSSLVAFQEQIATLLSSGSATVKPSEKTILERIQEINCKEESKEIVISQLETQIAKLTEAVGNQTRLYQEALERSRKAEKCSETFQDQLKQLEEELLAADLLQDGLKLEKQKYLKFLEQLNEKMKLDSLAAEVGFDMNVDAILARVEQLVKLEGDAVIENKTMAYSLRRKLKSQKAKLESKELHMNLLRQKITQLEEEKQVRTALAVERDEANLAVRKLHKMIERLQKQLDLAKETNTDLKAKLSETNELKIKTLEQNRMIEELNKSQGKLERMKEKAEKQLTSVKSELLLKDRKATEDKEKNKNMLEAVTSEMKVLKTTLAELAKRERQV
;
A
#
# COMPACT_ATOMS: atom_id res chain seq x y z
N ASP A 1 65.62 40.20 -236.39
CA ASP A 1 65.30 39.21 -235.33
C ASP A 1 65.55 39.81 -233.94
N LEU A 2 64.79 40.72 -233.33
CA LEU A 2 63.38 40.85 -232.92
C LEU A 2 62.82 39.78 -231.95
N ASP A 3 62.87 38.49 -232.28
CA ASP A 3 62.28 37.44 -231.42
C ASP A 3 63.00 37.22 -230.07
N ARG A 4 64.31 37.50 -229.99
CA ARG A 4 65.09 37.37 -228.74
C ARG A 4 64.74 38.42 -227.69
N ALA A 5 64.21 39.57 -228.11
CA ALA A 5 63.84 40.66 -227.21
C ALA A 5 62.47 40.46 -226.55
N ILE A 6 61.55 39.76 -227.21
CA ILE A 6 60.18 39.53 -226.72
C ILE A 6 60.18 38.53 -225.55
N ILE A 7 60.97 37.45 -225.67
CA ILE A 7 61.12 36.45 -224.59
C ILE A 7 61.76 37.08 -223.34
N GLY A 8 62.75 37.97 -223.52
CA GLY A 8 63.35 38.72 -222.41
C GLY A 8 62.37 39.65 -221.71
N ARG A 9 61.50 40.34 -222.46
CA ARG A 9 60.46 41.21 -221.90
C ARG A 9 59.40 40.41 -221.12
N GLN A 10 58.96 39.27 -221.64
CA GLN A 10 58.01 38.41 -220.94
C GLN A 10 58.59 37.77 -219.67
N SER A 11 59.88 37.39 -219.69
CA SER A 11 60.61 36.95 -218.50
C SER A 11 60.64 38.02 -217.41
N LEU A 12 60.99 39.26 -217.78
CA LEU A 12 61.03 40.40 -216.85
C LEU A 12 59.65 40.77 -216.32
N GLU A 13 58.60 40.74 -217.15
CA GLU A 13 57.23 41.00 -216.69
C GLU A 13 56.73 39.93 -215.71
N MET A 14 57.10 38.65 -215.91
CA MET A 14 56.77 37.56 -214.99
C MET A 14 57.56 37.69 -213.68
N GLU A 15 58.81 38.15 -213.76
CA GLU A 15 59.67 38.40 -212.60
C GLU A 15 59.20 39.62 -211.79
N ILE A 16 58.77 40.69 -212.44
CA ILE A 16 58.14 41.86 -211.79
C ILE A 16 56.87 41.42 -211.05
N ARG A 17 56.03 40.60 -211.67
CA ARG A 17 54.81 40.07 -211.04
C ARG A 17 55.14 39.20 -209.82
N ASN A 18 56.12 38.31 -209.94
CA ASN A 18 56.60 37.47 -208.84
C ASN A 18 57.22 38.29 -207.70
N LEU A 19 57.92 39.38 -208.02
CA LEU A 19 58.45 40.31 -207.02
C LEU A 19 57.33 41.11 -206.33
N GLN A 20 56.29 41.52 -207.07
CA GLN A 20 55.11 42.17 -206.50
C GLN A 20 54.32 41.21 -205.59
N ASP A 21 54.16 39.94 -205.98
CA ASP A 21 53.52 38.92 -205.15
C ASP A 21 54.35 38.62 -203.91
N LYS A 22 55.68 38.54 -204.03
CA LYS A 22 56.59 38.41 -202.87
C LYS A 22 56.56 39.64 -201.97
N LEU A 23 56.45 40.84 -202.53
CA LEU A 23 56.36 42.08 -201.75
C LEU A 23 55.04 42.13 -200.96
N THR A 24 53.92 41.79 -201.59
CA THR A 24 52.61 41.76 -200.93
C THR A 24 52.54 40.63 -199.89
N ALA A 25 53.13 39.46 -200.15
CA ALA A 25 53.25 38.38 -199.17
C ALA A 25 54.14 38.78 -197.98
N ASN A 26 55.29 39.41 -198.22
CA ASN A 26 56.15 39.93 -197.16
C ASN A 26 55.48 41.04 -196.36
N GLN A 27 54.72 41.92 -197.00
CA GLN A 27 53.96 42.96 -196.31
C GLN A 27 52.90 42.35 -195.38
N LYS A 28 52.15 41.35 -195.86
CA LYS A 28 51.18 40.61 -195.04
C LYS A 28 51.85 39.86 -193.87
N ALA A 29 53.01 39.25 -194.11
CA ALA A 29 53.79 38.57 -193.07
C ALA A 29 54.34 39.56 -192.03
N LEU A 30 54.81 40.73 -192.47
CA LEU A 30 55.26 41.80 -191.59
C LEU A 30 54.12 42.34 -190.73
N ASP A 31 52.93 42.55 -191.31
CA ASP A 31 51.76 43.03 -190.58
C ASP A 31 51.16 41.95 -189.66
N ALA A 32 51.34 40.66 -189.97
CA ALA A 32 51.03 39.56 -189.06
C ALA A 32 52.02 39.53 -187.88
N SER A 33 53.33 39.63 -188.15
CA SER A 33 54.37 39.67 -187.12
C SER A 33 54.24 40.90 -186.21
N ARG A 34 53.87 42.07 -186.76
CA ARG A 34 53.56 43.27 -185.95
C ARG A 34 52.35 43.07 -185.03
N ARG A 35 51.30 42.39 -185.51
CA ARG A 35 50.12 42.05 -184.69
C ARG A 35 50.47 41.04 -183.59
N GLU A 36 51.28 40.03 -183.90
CA GLU A 36 51.79 39.08 -182.90
C GLU A 36 52.66 39.78 -181.86
N LEU A 37 53.59 40.64 -182.27
CA LEU A 37 54.41 41.43 -181.35
C LEU A 37 53.55 42.32 -180.45
N HIS A 38 52.52 42.98 -181.01
CA HIS A 38 51.58 43.78 -180.24
C HIS A 38 50.81 42.91 -179.23
N ASN A 39 50.31 41.75 -179.65
CA ASN A 39 49.61 40.82 -178.78
C ASN A 39 50.54 40.27 -177.68
N LEU A 40 51.77 39.90 -178.01
CA LEU A 40 52.77 39.42 -177.05
C LEU A 40 53.16 40.50 -176.05
N LYS A 41 53.26 41.77 -176.50
CA LYS A 41 53.49 42.92 -175.63
C LYS A 41 52.31 43.16 -174.70
N LYS A 42 51.07 42.99 -175.19
CA LYS A 42 49.85 43.05 -174.37
C LYS A 42 49.83 41.93 -173.33
N PHE A 43 50.05 40.68 -173.72
CA PHE A 43 50.14 39.54 -172.81
C PHE A 43 51.26 39.71 -171.77
N SER A 44 52.43 40.21 -172.19
CA SER A 44 53.53 40.51 -171.26
C SER A 44 53.14 41.59 -170.25
N SER A 45 52.41 42.63 -170.66
CA SER A 45 51.94 43.67 -169.74
C SER A 45 50.85 43.17 -168.78
N GLU A 46 49.97 42.29 -169.24
CA GLU A 46 48.95 41.65 -168.40
C GLU A 46 49.60 40.72 -167.37
N LEU A 47 50.57 39.89 -167.79
CA LEU A 47 51.29 38.99 -166.89
C LEU A 47 52.12 39.75 -165.84
N ASP A 48 52.77 40.85 -166.23
CA ASP A 48 53.48 41.74 -165.29
C ASP A 48 52.50 42.40 -164.30
N GLY A 49 51.31 42.78 -164.78
CA GLY A 49 50.20 43.25 -163.93
C GLY A 49 49.75 42.20 -162.91
N SER A 50 49.48 40.96 -163.35
CA SER A 50 49.10 39.85 -162.46
C SER A 50 50.19 39.47 -161.48
N LEU A 51 51.47 39.47 -161.90
CA LEU A 51 52.62 39.21 -161.03
C LEU A 51 52.72 40.29 -159.93
N LYS A 52 52.51 41.56 -160.29
CA LYS A 52 52.48 42.68 -159.33
C LYS A 52 51.33 42.54 -158.34
N SER A 53 50.12 42.20 -158.80
CA SER A 53 48.97 41.94 -157.94
C SER A 53 49.25 40.81 -156.95
N SER A 54 49.70 39.65 -157.45
CA SER A 54 50.03 38.49 -156.61
C SER A 54 51.14 38.82 -155.60
N ARG A 55 52.13 39.62 -155.98
CA ARG A 55 53.20 40.07 -155.06
C ARG A 55 52.72 41.06 -154.02
N GLU A 56 51.74 41.91 -154.33
CA GLU A 56 51.10 42.80 -153.36
C GLU A 56 50.23 41.99 -152.39
N GLU A 57 49.43 41.05 -152.89
CA GLU A 57 48.62 40.13 -152.09
C GLU A 57 49.48 39.26 -151.16
N ALA A 58 50.61 38.74 -151.64
CA ALA A 58 51.56 38.01 -150.79
C ALA A 58 52.17 38.92 -149.71
N ARG A 59 52.41 40.20 -150.02
CA ARG A 59 52.91 41.17 -149.03
C ARG A 59 51.86 41.55 -148.00
N THR A 60 50.61 41.77 -148.39
CA THR A 60 49.53 42.05 -147.44
C THR A 60 49.23 40.85 -146.55
N ALA A 61 49.21 39.63 -147.11
CA ALA A 61 49.10 38.40 -146.34
C ALA A 61 50.25 38.23 -145.35
N GLN A 62 51.50 38.46 -145.78
CA GLN A 62 52.66 38.40 -144.89
C GLN A 62 52.59 39.43 -143.76
N SER A 63 52.22 40.68 -144.06
CA SER A 63 52.04 41.73 -143.05
C SER A 63 50.93 41.37 -142.06
N SER A 64 49.84 40.77 -142.53
CA SER A 64 48.75 40.31 -141.66
C SER A 64 49.17 39.16 -140.75
N LEU A 65 50.00 38.23 -141.24
CA LEU A 65 50.56 37.14 -140.46
C LEU A 65 51.49 37.66 -139.35
N VAL A 66 52.35 38.63 -139.66
CA VAL A 66 53.24 39.25 -138.67
C VAL A 66 52.43 39.99 -137.61
N ALA A 67 51.43 40.79 -138.00
CA ALA A 67 50.57 41.48 -137.06
C ALA A 67 49.78 40.50 -136.15
N PHE A 68 49.34 39.37 -136.69
CA PHE A 68 48.69 38.31 -135.93
C PHE A 68 49.64 37.64 -134.92
N GLN A 69 50.87 37.35 -135.34
CA GLN A 69 51.92 36.82 -134.46
C GLN A 69 52.27 37.80 -133.32
N GLU A 70 52.30 39.11 -133.59
CA GLU A 70 52.48 40.16 -132.57
C GLU A 70 51.33 40.21 -131.56
N GLN A 71 50.08 40.11 -132.00
CA GLN A 71 48.93 40.07 -131.11
C GLN A 71 48.95 38.84 -130.19
N ILE A 72 49.26 37.67 -130.73
CA ILE A 72 49.35 36.45 -129.91
C ILE A 72 50.52 36.55 -128.93
N ALA A 73 51.68 37.04 -129.38
CA ALA A 73 52.84 37.18 -128.51
C ALA A 73 52.59 38.16 -127.34
N THR A 74 51.85 39.24 -127.57
CA THR A 74 51.48 40.18 -126.50
C THR A 74 50.48 39.57 -125.51
N LEU A 75 49.46 38.83 -125.98
CA LEU A 75 48.49 38.15 -125.12
C LEU A 75 49.11 37.04 -124.27
N LEU A 76 50.08 36.30 -124.80
CA LEU A 76 50.78 35.23 -124.09
C LEU A 76 51.92 35.75 -123.19
N SER A 77 52.32 37.00 -123.37
CA SER A 77 53.28 37.67 -122.49
C SER A 77 52.60 37.97 -121.17
N SER A 78 53.29 37.66 -120.08
CA SER A 78 52.83 37.92 -118.71
C SER A 78 53.93 38.62 -117.94
N GLY A 79 53.66 39.11 -116.73
CA GLY A 79 54.67 39.76 -115.88
C GLY A 79 55.91 38.90 -115.57
N SER A 80 55.88 37.60 -115.87
CA SER A 80 56.97 36.65 -115.66
C SER A 80 57.73 36.23 -116.94
N ALA A 81 57.21 36.51 -118.13
CA ALA A 81 57.81 36.06 -119.39
C ALA A 81 57.30 36.86 -120.60
N THR A 82 58.23 37.32 -121.44
CA THR A 82 57.98 38.06 -122.69
C THR A 82 58.13 37.13 -123.89
N VAL A 83 57.10 37.02 -124.72
CA VAL A 83 57.06 36.15 -125.90
C VAL A 83 57.41 36.97 -127.15
N LYS A 84 58.27 36.43 -128.02
CA LYS A 84 58.57 37.07 -129.31
C LYS A 84 57.50 36.71 -130.35
N PRO A 85 57.20 37.59 -131.33
CA PRO A 85 56.25 37.33 -132.41
C PRO A 85 56.83 36.35 -133.43
N SER A 86 57.01 35.11 -133.00
CA SER A 86 57.48 33.98 -133.79
C SER A 86 56.67 32.76 -133.39
N GLU A 87 56.22 32.00 -134.40
CA GLU A 87 55.39 30.81 -134.25
C GLU A 87 56.00 29.80 -133.25
N LYS A 88 57.31 29.57 -133.35
CA LYS A 88 58.02 28.64 -132.46
C LYS A 88 57.92 29.06 -131.00
N THR A 89 58.22 30.33 -130.69
CA THR A 89 58.18 30.84 -129.31
C THR A 89 56.78 30.95 -128.75
N ILE A 90 55.78 31.20 -129.60
CA ILE A 90 54.36 31.20 -129.23
C ILE A 90 53.93 29.77 -128.86
N LEU A 91 54.28 28.78 -129.67
CA LEU A 91 53.96 27.37 -129.40
C LEU A 91 54.64 26.85 -128.13
N GLU A 92 55.92 27.15 -127.94
CA GLU A 92 56.66 26.80 -126.71
C GLU A 92 55.99 27.41 -125.47
N ARG A 93 55.52 28.66 -125.55
CA ARG A 93 54.83 29.31 -124.44
C ARG A 93 53.46 28.68 -124.15
N ILE A 94 52.69 28.34 -125.18
CA ILE A 94 51.39 27.67 -125.01
C ILE A 94 51.59 26.30 -124.33
N GLN A 95 52.59 25.53 -124.77
CA GLN A 95 52.94 24.24 -124.16
C GLN A 95 53.36 24.42 -122.69
N GLU A 96 54.20 25.40 -122.38
CA GLU A 96 54.61 25.70 -121.00
C GLU A 96 53.41 26.05 -120.10
N ILE A 97 52.47 26.88 -120.58
CA ILE A 97 51.26 27.24 -119.84
C ILE A 97 50.39 26.00 -119.59
N ASN A 98 50.20 25.16 -120.61
CA ASN A 98 49.43 23.92 -120.48
C ASN A 98 50.06 22.96 -119.46
N CYS A 99 51.38 22.74 -119.53
CA CYS A 99 52.10 21.91 -118.54
C CYS A 99 51.96 22.47 -117.12
N LYS A 100 52.01 23.81 -116.96
CA LYS A 100 51.80 24.45 -115.66
C LYS A 100 50.37 24.27 -115.17
N GLU A 101 49.38 24.35 -116.05
CA GLU A 101 47.98 24.15 -115.68
C GLU A 101 47.71 22.71 -115.26
N GLU A 102 48.18 21.71 -116.03
CA GLU A 102 48.11 20.30 -115.65
C GLU A 102 48.79 20.05 -114.29
N SER A 103 49.95 20.67 -114.04
CA SER A 103 50.64 20.55 -112.75
C SER A 103 49.82 21.14 -111.58
N LYS A 104 49.14 22.27 -111.78
CA LYS A 104 48.26 22.86 -110.76
C LYS A 104 47.02 22.01 -110.54
N GLU A 105 46.45 21.43 -111.60
CA GLU A 105 45.28 20.56 -111.52
C GLU A 105 45.58 19.31 -110.68
N ILE A 106 46.79 18.75 -110.81
CA ILE A 106 47.28 17.68 -109.93
C ILE A 106 47.37 18.16 -108.48
N VAL A 107 47.93 19.34 -108.22
CA VAL A 107 48.06 19.89 -106.86
C VAL A 107 46.69 20.20 -106.25
N ILE A 108 45.76 20.77 -107.01
CA ILE A 108 44.38 21.03 -106.59
C ILE A 108 43.70 19.72 -106.22
N SER A 109 43.78 18.70 -107.09
CA SER A 109 43.24 17.37 -106.82
C SER A 109 43.82 16.76 -105.53
N GLN A 110 45.12 16.93 -105.28
CA GLN A 110 45.76 16.50 -104.04
C GLN A 110 45.25 17.27 -102.81
N LEU A 111 45.06 18.59 -102.91
CA LEU A 111 44.51 19.40 -101.82
C LEU A 111 43.04 19.06 -101.55
N GLU A 112 42.23 18.84 -102.58
CA GLU A 112 40.83 18.41 -102.44
C GLU A 112 40.73 17.06 -101.72
N THR A 113 41.58 16.10 -102.07
CA THR A 113 41.61 14.81 -101.36
C THR A 113 42.08 14.95 -99.91
N GLN A 114 43.02 15.85 -99.61
CA GLN A 114 43.42 16.15 -98.23
C GLN A 114 42.30 16.82 -97.44
N ILE A 115 41.60 17.79 -98.03
CA ILE A 115 40.45 18.45 -97.43
C ILE A 115 39.36 17.42 -97.12
N ALA A 116 39.02 16.54 -98.07
CA ALA A 116 38.03 15.49 -97.86
C ALA A 116 38.40 14.57 -96.68
N LYS A 117 39.66 14.12 -96.60
CA LYS A 117 40.17 13.30 -95.49
C LYS A 117 40.10 14.03 -94.14
N LEU A 118 40.46 15.30 -94.10
CA LEU A 118 40.40 16.11 -92.87
C LEU A 118 38.95 16.37 -92.44
N THR A 119 38.06 16.66 -93.38
CA THR A 119 36.62 16.83 -93.12
C THR A 119 36.02 15.54 -92.57
N GLU A 120 36.35 14.39 -93.15
CA GLU A 120 35.91 13.08 -92.65
C GLU A 120 36.46 12.81 -91.24
N ALA A 121 37.75 13.08 -90.99
CA ALA A 121 38.37 12.91 -89.68
C ALA A 121 37.71 13.79 -88.60
N VAL A 122 37.43 15.06 -88.90
CA VAL A 122 36.74 15.98 -87.99
C VAL A 122 35.30 15.52 -87.74
N GLY A 123 34.60 15.05 -88.77
CA GLY A 123 33.25 14.48 -88.64
C GLY A 123 33.23 13.26 -87.71
N ASN A 124 34.17 12.33 -87.91
CA ASN A 124 34.34 11.15 -87.06
C ASN A 124 34.69 11.53 -85.61
N GLN A 125 35.59 12.49 -85.40
CA GLN A 125 35.98 12.95 -84.06
C GLN A 125 34.80 13.61 -83.33
N THR A 126 34.00 14.42 -84.03
CA THR A 126 32.82 15.07 -83.47
C THR A 126 31.78 14.04 -83.03
N ARG A 127 31.56 12.99 -83.84
CA ARG A 127 30.65 11.89 -83.50
C ARG A 127 31.13 11.15 -82.24
N LEU A 128 32.41 10.78 -82.18
CA LEU A 128 32.99 10.10 -81.02
C LEU A 128 32.88 10.96 -79.75
N TYR A 129 33.10 12.27 -79.85
CA TYR A 129 32.95 13.18 -78.72
C TYR A 129 31.50 13.23 -78.21
N GLN A 130 30.52 13.28 -79.13
CA GLN A 130 29.10 13.24 -78.76
C GLN A 130 28.71 11.91 -78.09
N GLU A 131 29.19 10.78 -78.62
CA GLU A 131 28.97 9.46 -78.02
C GLU A 131 29.56 9.35 -76.61
N ALA A 132 30.79 9.86 -76.42
CA ALA A 132 31.43 9.91 -75.09
C ALA A 132 30.67 10.81 -74.11
N LEU A 133 30.18 11.96 -74.58
CA LEU A 133 29.37 12.89 -73.77
C LEU A 133 28.05 12.25 -73.32
N GLU A 134 27.34 11.58 -74.22
CA GLU A 134 26.11 10.85 -73.90
C GLU A 134 26.37 9.69 -72.93
N ARG A 135 27.49 8.97 -73.10
CA ARG A 135 27.90 7.93 -72.15
C ARG A 135 28.18 8.52 -70.76
N SER A 136 28.87 9.67 -70.69
CA SER A 136 29.14 10.38 -69.45
C SER A 136 27.85 10.79 -68.74
N ARG A 137 26.90 11.40 -69.47
CA ARG A 137 25.59 11.80 -68.92
C ARG A 137 24.79 10.63 -68.38
N LYS A 138 24.83 9.48 -69.06
CA LYS A 138 24.17 8.26 -68.58
C LYS A 138 24.84 7.75 -67.30
N ALA A 139 26.16 7.74 -67.24
CA ALA A 139 26.91 7.33 -66.04
C ALA A 139 26.65 8.26 -64.85
N GLU A 140 26.58 9.57 -65.08
CA GLU A 140 26.26 10.59 -64.07
C GLU A 140 24.86 10.38 -63.49
N LYS A 141 23.83 10.20 -64.33
CA LYS A 141 22.47 9.86 -63.87
C LYS A 141 22.42 8.58 -63.05
N CYS A 142 23.13 7.53 -63.48
CA CYS A 142 23.22 6.31 -62.70
C CYS A 142 23.91 6.57 -61.34
N SER A 143 24.99 7.36 -61.32
CA SER A 143 25.69 7.72 -60.09
C SER A 143 24.79 8.49 -59.12
N GLU A 144 24.02 9.46 -59.61
CA GLU A 144 23.02 10.19 -58.79
C GLU A 144 22.00 9.21 -58.18
N THR A 145 21.43 8.32 -58.99
CA THR A 145 20.45 7.33 -58.48
C THR A 145 21.04 6.40 -57.42
N PHE A 146 22.29 5.94 -57.60
CA PHE A 146 22.96 5.12 -56.59
C PHE A 146 23.30 5.91 -55.32
N GLN A 147 23.65 7.19 -55.46
CA GLN A 147 23.92 8.06 -54.31
C GLN A 147 22.65 8.29 -53.50
N ASP A 148 21.50 8.49 -54.14
CA ASP A 148 20.22 8.65 -53.45
C ASP A 148 19.80 7.36 -52.75
N GLN A 149 19.96 6.20 -53.40
CA GLN A 149 19.72 4.90 -52.77
C GLN A 149 20.64 4.64 -51.58
N LEU A 150 21.92 4.99 -51.68
CA LEU A 150 22.87 4.87 -50.56
C LEU A 150 22.45 5.74 -49.38
N LYS A 151 22.09 7.00 -49.61
CA LYS A 151 21.61 7.88 -48.53
C LYS A 151 20.37 7.33 -47.84
N GLN A 152 19.40 6.84 -48.62
CA GLN A 152 18.20 6.23 -48.04
C GLN A 152 18.54 5.01 -47.17
N LEU A 153 19.43 4.13 -47.65
CA LEU A 153 19.87 2.96 -46.88
C LEU A 153 20.66 3.35 -45.62
N GLU A 154 21.49 4.39 -45.68
CA GLU A 154 22.19 4.94 -44.52
C GLU A 154 21.20 5.49 -43.48
N GLU A 155 20.16 6.22 -43.91
CA GLU A 155 19.10 6.72 -43.04
C GLU A 155 18.30 5.58 -42.39
N GLU A 156 17.93 4.55 -43.16
CA GLU A 156 17.23 3.36 -42.67
C GLU A 156 18.09 2.58 -41.65
N LEU A 157 19.40 2.45 -41.90
CA LEU A 157 20.34 1.82 -40.98
C LEU A 157 20.45 2.60 -39.67
N LEU A 158 20.60 3.92 -39.74
CA LEU A 158 20.63 4.78 -38.55
C LEU A 158 19.35 4.69 -37.74
N ALA A 159 18.18 4.66 -38.40
CA ALA A 159 16.91 4.47 -37.73
C ALA A 159 16.81 3.10 -37.05
N ALA A 160 17.31 2.04 -37.68
CA ALA A 160 17.36 0.70 -37.10
C ALA A 160 18.27 0.62 -35.87
N ASP A 161 19.45 1.27 -35.90
CA ASP A 161 20.37 1.32 -34.77
C ASP A 161 19.74 2.03 -33.56
N LEU A 162 19.08 3.18 -33.79
CA LEU A 162 18.35 3.91 -32.74
C LEU A 162 17.23 3.05 -32.12
N LEU A 163 16.48 2.31 -32.94
CA LEU A 163 15.46 1.37 -32.47
C LEU A 163 16.08 0.22 -31.66
N GLN A 164 17.21 -0.32 -32.11
CA GLN A 164 17.91 -1.39 -31.40
C GLN A 164 18.40 -0.92 -30.03
N ASP A 165 18.95 0.29 -29.94
CA ASP A 165 19.38 0.88 -28.66
C ASP A 165 18.20 1.17 -27.73
N GLY A 166 17.09 1.65 -28.28
CA GLY A 166 15.82 1.77 -27.54
C GLY A 166 15.36 0.42 -26.95
N LEU A 167 15.40 -0.64 -27.75
CA LEU A 167 15.03 -1.99 -27.31
C LEU A 167 16.00 -2.55 -26.26
N LYS A 168 17.31 -2.31 -26.40
CA LYS A 168 18.32 -2.70 -25.39
C LYS A 168 18.05 -2.01 -24.05
N LEU A 169 17.74 -0.71 -24.07
CA LEU A 169 17.41 0.05 -22.86
C LEU A 169 16.15 -0.48 -22.18
N GLU A 170 15.10 -0.76 -22.96
CA GLU A 170 13.85 -1.30 -22.41
C GLU A 170 14.04 -2.71 -21.85
N LYS A 171 14.82 -3.56 -22.53
CA LYS A 171 15.23 -4.87 -22.01
C LYS A 171 15.96 -4.75 -20.66
N GLN A 172 16.87 -3.78 -20.51
CA GLN A 172 17.57 -3.57 -19.24
C GLN A 172 16.62 -3.15 -18.11
N LYS A 173 15.65 -2.25 -18.38
CA LYS A 173 14.64 -1.87 -17.38
C LYS A 173 13.79 -3.07 -16.97
N TYR A 174 13.35 -3.85 -17.94
CA TYR A 174 12.55 -5.05 -17.70
C TYR A 174 13.31 -6.08 -16.87
N LEU A 175 14.58 -6.34 -17.17
CA LEU A 175 15.44 -7.22 -16.39
C LEU A 175 15.58 -6.75 -14.93
N LYS A 176 15.86 -5.45 -14.70
CA LYS A 176 15.93 -4.87 -13.35
C LYS A 176 14.61 -5.01 -12.58
N PHE A 177 13.48 -4.84 -13.27
CA PHE A 177 12.17 -5.02 -12.66
C PHE A 177 11.94 -6.47 -12.23
N LEU A 178 12.31 -7.44 -13.06
CA LEU A 178 12.23 -8.86 -12.70
C LEU A 178 13.18 -9.23 -11.55
N GLU A 179 14.39 -8.69 -11.52
CA GLU A 179 15.31 -8.85 -10.39
C GLU A 179 14.69 -8.36 -9.08
N GLN A 180 14.06 -7.18 -9.08
CA GLN A 180 13.36 -6.65 -7.91
C GLN A 180 12.19 -7.53 -7.47
N LEU A 181 11.41 -8.07 -8.42
CA LEU A 181 10.34 -9.01 -8.12
C LEU A 181 10.88 -10.29 -7.47
N ASN A 182 11.97 -10.83 -7.99
CA ASN A 182 12.61 -12.01 -7.44
C ASN A 182 13.08 -11.79 -6.00
N GLU A 183 13.72 -10.66 -5.72
CA GLU A 183 14.15 -10.32 -4.37
C GLU A 183 12.96 -10.24 -3.41
N LYS A 184 11.88 -9.54 -3.81
CA LYS A 184 10.67 -9.40 -2.98
C LYS A 184 9.96 -10.73 -2.75
N MET A 185 9.97 -11.63 -3.72
CA MET A 185 9.36 -12.95 -3.64
C MET A 185 10.27 -14.02 -3.03
N LYS A 186 11.55 -13.67 -2.77
CA LYS A 186 12.62 -14.56 -2.30
C LYS A 186 12.89 -15.71 -3.28
N LEU A 187 12.96 -15.38 -4.57
CA LEU A 187 13.22 -16.32 -5.66
C LEU A 187 14.64 -16.19 -6.23
N ASP A 188 15.54 -15.42 -5.60
CA ASP A 188 16.86 -15.09 -6.16
C ASP A 188 17.69 -16.33 -6.56
N SER A 189 17.69 -17.37 -5.72
CA SER A 189 18.39 -18.63 -6.02
C SER A 189 17.74 -19.40 -7.16
N LEU A 190 16.41 -19.39 -7.25
CA LEU A 190 15.67 -20.08 -8.29
C LEU A 190 15.82 -19.34 -9.64
N ALA A 191 15.75 -18.02 -9.63
CA ALA A 191 15.95 -17.19 -10.81
C ALA A 191 17.32 -17.41 -11.46
N ALA A 192 18.36 -17.66 -10.64
CA ALA A 192 19.70 -18.02 -11.14
C ALA A 192 19.76 -19.40 -11.80
N GLU A 193 18.89 -20.34 -11.40
CA GLU A 193 18.87 -21.72 -11.90
C GLU A 193 17.97 -21.93 -13.13
N VAL A 194 16.78 -21.31 -13.15
CA VAL A 194 15.76 -21.56 -14.19
C VAL A 194 15.94 -20.65 -15.42
N GLY A 195 16.80 -19.64 -15.34
CA GLY A 195 17.08 -18.71 -16.43
C GLY A 195 15.93 -17.73 -16.71
N PHE A 196 16.18 -16.77 -17.60
CA PHE A 196 15.25 -15.65 -17.86
C PHE A 196 13.89 -16.09 -18.40
N ASP A 197 13.86 -17.09 -19.29
CA ASP A 197 12.63 -17.50 -20.00
C ASP A 197 11.56 -18.06 -19.07
N MET A 198 11.97 -18.76 -18.00
CA MET A 198 11.05 -19.35 -17.02
C MET A 198 10.90 -18.51 -15.75
N ASN A 199 11.67 -17.42 -15.61
CA ASN A 199 11.68 -16.56 -14.44
C ASN A 199 10.29 -15.94 -14.18
N VAL A 200 9.61 -15.51 -15.24
CA VAL A 200 8.26 -14.95 -15.16
C VAL A 200 7.25 -16.00 -14.66
N ASP A 201 7.33 -17.23 -15.17
CA ASP A 201 6.45 -18.32 -14.74
C ASP A 201 6.71 -18.71 -13.27
N ALA A 202 7.97 -18.70 -12.84
CA ALA A 202 8.34 -18.95 -11.44
C ALA A 202 7.78 -17.85 -10.51
N ILE A 203 7.87 -16.58 -10.91
CA ILE A 203 7.26 -15.43 -10.21
C ILE A 203 5.74 -15.62 -10.12
N LEU A 204 5.07 -15.95 -11.23
CA LEU A 204 3.62 -16.17 -11.26
C LEU A 204 3.19 -17.31 -10.32
N ALA A 205 3.85 -18.47 -10.40
CA ALA A 205 3.57 -19.60 -9.53
C ALA A 205 3.76 -19.24 -8.04
N ARG A 206 4.78 -18.42 -7.73
CA ARG A 206 5.01 -17.94 -6.37
C ARG A 206 3.93 -16.98 -5.89
N VAL A 207 3.45 -16.07 -6.73
CA VAL A 207 2.31 -15.19 -6.40
C VAL A 207 1.08 -16.02 -6.08
N GLU A 208 0.73 -16.98 -6.92
CA GLU A 208 -0.43 -17.86 -6.68
C GLU A 208 -0.30 -18.64 -5.36
N GLN A 209 0.92 -19.10 -5.04
CA GLN A 209 1.19 -19.76 -3.77
C GLN A 209 0.98 -18.81 -2.58
N LEU A 210 1.53 -17.59 -2.63
CA LEU A 210 1.39 -16.60 -1.56
C LEU A 210 -0.08 -16.22 -1.33
N VAL A 211 -0.85 -16.04 -2.40
CA VAL A 211 -2.29 -15.75 -2.32
C VAL A 211 -3.05 -16.89 -1.63
N LYS A 212 -2.73 -18.15 -1.95
CA LYS A 212 -3.34 -19.31 -1.27
C LYS A 212 -3.00 -19.33 0.22
N LEU A 213 -1.73 -19.14 0.58
CA LEU A 213 -1.29 -19.11 1.97
C LEU A 213 -1.96 -17.98 2.78
N GLU A 214 -2.11 -16.80 2.19
CA GLU A 214 -2.80 -15.68 2.83
C GLU A 214 -4.30 -15.99 2.99
N GLY A 215 -4.93 -16.58 1.98
CA GLY A 215 -6.33 -17.04 2.05
C GLY A 215 -6.56 -18.03 3.19
N ASP A 216 -5.69 -19.04 3.32
CA ASP A 216 -5.77 -20.05 4.38
C ASP A 216 -5.60 -19.41 5.77
N ALA A 217 -4.62 -18.51 5.93
CA ALA A 217 -4.39 -17.79 7.18
C ALA A 217 -5.60 -16.92 7.58
N VAL A 218 -6.26 -16.28 6.62
CA VAL A 218 -7.50 -15.51 6.85
C VAL A 218 -8.63 -16.42 7.33
N ILE A 219 -8.80 -17.60 6.72
CA ILE A 219 -9.82 -18.57 7.10
C ILE A 219 -9.55 -19.10 8.53
N GLU A 220 -8.31 -19.42 8.86
CA GLU A 220 -7.91 -19.86 10.20
C GLU A 220 -8.19 -18.77 11.24
N ASN A 221 -7.76 -17.53 10.98
CA ASN A 221 -8.02 -16.38 11.85
C ASN A 221 -9.51 -16.15 12.08
N LYS A 222 -10.33 -16.24 11.02
CA LYS A 222 -11.79 -16.14 11.12
C LYS A 222 -12.37 -17.23 12.03
N THR A 223 -11.87 -18.45 11.89
CA THR A 223 -12.28 -19.60 12.71
C THR A 223 -11.88 -19.41 14.17
N MET A 224 -10.64 -18.96 14.42
CA MET A 224 -10.14 -18.66 15.76
C MET A 224 -10.95 -17.54 16.43
N ALA A 225 -11.21 -16.45 15.71
CA ALA A 225 -12.03 -15.34 16.19
C ALA A 225 -13.45 -15.79 16.55
N TYR A 226 -14.08 -16.63 15.73
CA TYR A 226 -15.39 -17.20 16.04
C TYR A 226 -15.35 -18.05 17.33
N SER A 227 -14.31 -18.88 17.49
CA SER A 227 -14.13 -19.71 18.69
C SER A 227 -13.95 -18.86 19.96
N LEU A 228 -13.17 -17.78 19.88
CA LEU A 228 -12.94 -16.83 20.97
C LEU A 228 -14.23 -16.07 21.31
N ARG A 229 -14.99 -15.62 20.31
CA ARG A 229 -16.29 -14.98 20.51
C ARG A 229 -17.26 -15.89 21.24
N ARG A 230 -17.29 -17.19 20.91
CA ARG A 230 -18.11 -18.19 21.63
C ARG A 230 -17.66 -18.37 23.08
N LYS A 231 -16.35 -18.50 23.33
CA LYS A 231 -15.79 -18.58 24.69
C LYS A 231 -16.14 -17.34 25.51
N LEU A 232 -16.01 -16.16 24.92
CA LEU A 232 -16.35 -14.89 25.56
C LEU A 232 -17.83 -14.82 25.94
N LYS A 233 -18.74 -15.23 25.03
CA LYS A 233 -20.18 -15.31 25.33
C LYS A 233 -20.47 -16.26 26.50
N SER A 234 -19.80 -17.42 26.56
CA SER A 234 -19.95 -18.36 27.66
C SER A 234 -19.43 -17.80 29.00
N GLN A 235 -18.26 -17.15 29.00
CA GLN A 235 -17.71 -16.53 30.22
C GLN A 235 -18.58 -15.37 30.70
N LYS A 236 -19.14 -14.56 29.80
CA LYS A 236 -20.08 -13.49 30.14
C LYS A 236 -21.32 -14.03 30.85
N ALA A 237 -21.95 -15.08 30.31
CA ALA A 237 -23.12 -15.71 30.94
C ALA A 237 -22.78 -16.31 32.33
N LYS A 238 -21.59 -16.90 32.50
CA LYS A 238 -21.12 -17.39 33.82
C LYS A 238 -20.93 -16.25 34.82
N LEU A 239 -20.39 -15.11 34.37
CA LEU A 239 -20.21 -13.94 35.21
C LEU A 239 -21.56 -13.36 35.65
N GLU A 240 -22.50 -13.17 34.72
CA GLU A 240 -23.85 -12.69 35.00
C GLU A 240 -24.58 -13.61 36.00
N SER A 241 -24.43 -14.94 35.86
CA SER A 241 -24.98 -15.91 36.82
C SER A 241 -24.37 -15.78 38.23
N LYS A 242 -23.05 -15.60 38.32
CA LYS A 242 -22.37 -15.38 39.62
C LYS A 242 -22.76 -14.05 40.24
N GLU A 243 -22.92 -13.00 39.44
CA GLU A 243 -23.36 -11.69 39.90
C GLU A 243 -24.78 -11.75 40.47
N LEU A 244 -25.69 -12.46 39.81
CA LEU A 244 -27.03 -12.74 40.34
C LEU A 244 -26.95 -13.45 41.71
N HIS A 245 -26.12 -14.48 41.84
CA HIS A 245 -25.93 -15.20 43.10
C HIS A 245 -25.34 -14.31 44.20
N MET A 246 -24.34 -13.49 43.87
CA MET A 246 -23.77 -12.51 44.80
C MET A 246 -24.80 -11.49 45.27
N ASN A 247 -25.68 -11.02 44.38
CA ASN A 247 -26.76 -10.10 44.75
C ASN A 247 -27.76 -10.76 45.69
N LEU A 248 -28.12 -12.03 45.45
CA LEU A 248 -29.00 -12.79 46.34
C LEU A 248 -28.36 -13.00 47.73
N LEU A 249 -27.07 -13.32 47.78
CA LEU A 249 -26.34 -13.45 49.04
C LEU A 249 -26.26 -12.12 49.80
N ARG A 250 -25.98 -11.02 49.11
CA ARG A 250 -25.99 -9.66 49.71
C ARG A 250 -27.36 -9.35 50.31
N GLN A 251 -28.46 -9.61 49.58
CA GLN A 251 -29.82 -9.44 50.10
C GLN A 251 -30.08 -10.33 51.33
N LYS A 252 -29.62 -11.59 51.32
CA LYS A 252 -29.79 -12.49 52.46
C LYS A 252 -29.01 -12.03 53.68
N ILE A 253 -27.80 -11.49 53.50
CA ILE A 253 -27.01 -10.89 54.57
C ILE A 253 -27.75 -9.72 55.18
N THR A 254 -28.24 -8.78 54.37
CA THR A 254 -29.03 -7.64 54.86
C THR A 254 -30.25 -8.09 55.65
N GLN A 255 -30.99 -9.09 55.16
CA GLN A 255 -32.13 -9.66 55.90
C GLN A 255 -31.72 -10.25 57.25
N LEU A 256 -30.62 -11.00 57.30
CA LEU A 256 -30.12 -11.60 58.55
C LEU A 256 -29.61 -10.54 59.53
N GLU A 257 -29.02 -9.46 59.04
CA GLU A 257 -28.60 -8.31 59.86
C GLU A 257 -29.82 -7.60 60.48
N GLU A 258 -30.88 -7.38 59.71
CA GLU A 258 -32.16 -6.84 60.20
C GLU A 258 -32.79 -7.77 61.25
N GLU A 259 -32.89 -9.08 60.97
CA GLU A 259 -33.39 -10.07 61.93
C GLU A 259 -32.58 -10.10 63.22
N LYS A 260 -31.25 -9.98 63.13
CA LYS A 260 -30.36 -9.91 64.29
C LYS A 260 -30.59 -8.64 65.10
N GLN A 261 -30.76 -7.49 64.45
CA GLN A 261 -31.07 -6.22 65.13
C GLN A 261 -32.40 -6.32 65.90
N VAL A 262 -33.44 -6.85 65.26
CA VAL A 262 -34.75 -7.09 65.90
C VAL A 262 -34.62 -8.04 67.10
N ARG A 263 -33.92 -9.17 66.95
CA ARG A 263 -33.70 -10.12 68.06
C ARG A 263 -32.93 -9.48 69.22
N THR A 264 -31.93 -8.66 68.92
CA THR A 264 -31.15 -7.94 69.94
C THR A 264 -32.03 -6.95 70.69
N ALA A 265 -32.89 -6.20 69.99
CA ALA A 265 -33.85 -5.30 70.61
C ALA A 265 -34.84 -6.05 71.53
N LEU A 266 -35.41 -7.16 71.06
CA LEU A 266 -36.30 -8.01 71.87
C LEU A 266 -35.60 -8.60 73.11
N ALA A 267 -34.31 -8.93 73.01
CA ALA A 267 -33.54 -9.41 74.16
C ALA A 267 -33.38 -8.31 75.22
N VAL A 268 -33.10 -7.07 74.80
CA VAL A 268 -33.04 -5.90 75.70
C VAL A 268 -34.40 -5.66 76.37
N GLU A 269 -35.49 -5.64 75.62
CA GLU A 269 -36.85 -5.51 76.18
C GLU A 269 -37.18 -6.62 77.18
N ARG A 270 -36.79 -7.87 76.89
CA ARG A 270 -36.96 -9.00 77.82
C ARG A 270 -36.16 -8.78 79.10
N ASP A 271 -34.92 -8.34 79.01
CA ASP A 271 -34.07 -8.10 80.18
C ASP A 271 -34.61 -6.94 81.04
N GLU A 272 -35.13 -5.88 80.41
CA GLU A 272 -35.84 -4.81 81.09
C GLU A 272 -37.10 -5.30 81.81
N ALA A 273 -37.91 -6.13 81.14
CA ALA A 273 -39.10 -6.76 81.74
C ALA A 273 -38.72 -7.67 82.91
N ASN A 274 -37.68 -8.51 82.77
CA ASN A 274 -37.18 -9.36 83.84
C ASN A 274 -36.67 -8.54 85.03
N LEU A 275 -35.99 -7.42 84.78
CA LEU A 275 -35.54 -6.50 85.83
C LEU A 275 -36.73 -5.87 86.55
N ALA A 276 -37.80 -5.49 85.84
CA ALA A 276 -39.05 -5.03 86.44
C ALA A 276 -39.71 -6.13 87.30
N VAL A 277 -39.79 -7.37 86.81
CA VAL A 277 -40.30 -8.52 87.57
C VAL A 277 -39.48 -8.78 88.83
N ARG A 278 -38.15 -8.69 88.78
CA ARG A 278 -37.28 -8.82 89.97
C ARG A 278 -37.52 -7.70 90.97
N LYS A 279 -37.72 -6.46 90.52
CA LYS A 279 -38.09 -5.33 91.40
C LYS A 279 -39.43 -5.57 92.08
N LEU A 280 -40.43 -6.04 91.34
CA LEU A 280 -41.75 -6.40 91.87
C LEU A 280 -41.65 -7.56 92.86
N HIS A 281 -40.88 -8.62 92.57
CA HIS A 281 -40.64 -9.71 93.52
C HIS A 281 -40.01 -9.23 94.83
N LYS A 282 -38.98 -8.37 94.77
CA LYS A 282 -38.40 -7.76 95.98
C LYS A 282 -39.43 -6.94 96.76
N MET A 283 -40.35 -6.26 96.07
CA MET A 283 -41.45 -5.54 96.71
C MET A 283 -42.43 -6.50 97.37
N ILE A 284 -42.80 -7.59 96.70
CA ILE A 284 -43.64 -8.66 97.25
C ILE A 284 -42.98 -9.27 98.48
N GLU A 285 -41.69 -9.62 98.45
CA GLU A 285 -40.96 -10.15 99.62
C GLU A 285 -40.98 -9.17 100.80
N ARG A 286 -40.80 -7.85 100.54
CA ARG A 286 -40.92 -6.83 101.58
C ARG A 286 -42.33 -6.79 102.17
N LEU A 287 -43.36 -6.78 101.31
CA LEU A 287 -44.76 -6.81 101.74
C LEU A 287 -45.09 -8.11 102.49
N GLN A 288 -44.53 -9.25 102.08
CA GLN A 288 -44.69 -10.56 102.73
C GLN A 288 -44.07 -10.53 104.13
N LYS A 289 -42.85 -10.00 104.29
CA LYS A 289 -42.23 -9.82 105.61
C LYS A 289 -43.05 -8.91 106.52
N GLN A 290 -43.59 -7.82 105.98
CA GLN A 290 -44.49 -6.95 106.75
C GLN A 290 -45.77 -7.69 107.18
N LEU A 291 -46.32 -8.52 106.30
CA LEU A 291 -47.49 -9.36 106.60
C LEU A 291 -47.18 -10.40 107.67
N ASP A 292 -46.04 -11.09 107.60
CA ASP A 292 -45.65 -12.10 108.57
C ASP A 292 -45.38 -11.48 109.94
N LEU A 293 -44.72 -10.32 110.00
CA LEU A 293 -44.58 -9.54 111.23
C LEU A 293 -45.96 -9.16 111.81
N ALA A 294 -46.89 -8.74 110.95
CA ALA A 294 -48.27 -8.45 111.36
C ALA A 294 -49.02 -9.71 111.86
N LYS A 295 -48.73 -10.89 111.30
CA LYS A 295 -49.27 -12.17 111.80
C LYS A 295 -48.64 -12.57 113.14
N GLU A 296 -47.32 -12.45 113.29
CA GLU A 296 -46.60 -12.76 114.53
C GLU A 296 -47.11 -11.88 115.68
N THR A 297 -47.21 -10.58 115.45
CA THR A 297 -47.81 -9.64 116.41
C THR A 297 -49.27 -10.00 116.73
N ASN A 298 -50.06 -10.45 115.75
CA ASN A 298 -51.42 -10.93 116.00
C ASN A 298 -51.44 -12.24 116.82
N THR A 299 -50.52 -13.17 116.57
CA THR A 299 -50.40 -14.39 117.39
C THR A 299 -49.92 -14.09 118.80
N ASP A 300 -48.98 -13.16 118.98
CA ASP A 300 -48.52 -12.69 120.29
C ASP A 300 -49.67 -12.02 121.06
N LEU A 301 -50.46 -11.19 120.39
CA LEU A 301 -51.67 -10.61 120.96
C LEU A 301 -52.71 -11.68 121.35
N LYS A 302 -52.89 -12.73 120.54
CA LYS A 302 -53.75 -13.88 120.89
C LYS A 302 -53.20 -14.68 122.08
N ALA A 303 -51.89 -14.89 122.16
CA ALA A 303 -51.24 -15.55 123.29
C ALA A 303 -51.44 -14.74 124.57
N LYS A 304 -51.18 -13.42 124.53
CA LYS A 304 -51.49 -12.49 125.64
C LYS A 304 -52.96 -12.50 126.01
N LEU A 305 -53.86 -12.61 125.04
CA LEU A 305 -55.30 -12.77 125.29
C LEU A 305 -55.59 -14.08 126.03
N SER A 306 -54.93 -15.18 125.65
CA SER A 306 -55.04 -16.48 126.31
C SER A 306 -54.47 -16.45 127.74
N GLU A 307 -53.29 -15.86 127.95
CA GLU A 307 -52.72 -15.65 129.28
C GLU A 307 -53.65 -14.78 130.15
N THR A 308 -54.26 -13.75 129.57
CA THR A 308 -55.27 -12.93 130.25
C THR A 308 -56.49 -13.78 130.63
N ASN A 309 -56.93 -14.69 129.75
CA ASN A 309 -58.02 -15.62 130.06
C ASN A 309 -57.62 -16.62 131.16
N GLU A 310 -56.40 -17.16 131.16
CA GLU A 310 -55.89 -18.01 132.24
C GLU A 310 -55.80 -17.28 133.56
N LEU A 311 -55.30 -16.03 133.56
CA LEU A 311 -55.30 -15.17 134.75
C LEU A 311 -56.73 -14.96 135.25
N LYS A 312 -57.68 -14.71 134.35
CA LYS A 312 -59.10 -14.58 134.69
C LYS A 312 -59.67 -15.86 135.31
N ILE A 313 -59.30 -17.05 134.80
CA ILE A 313 -59.68 -18.34 135.38
C ILE A 313 -59.08 -18.50 136.79
N LYS A 314 -57.78 -18.22 136.97
CA LYS A 314 -57.12 -18.25 138.29
C LYS A 314 -57.77 -17.28 139.27
N THR A 315 -58.15 -16.08 138.83
CA THR A 315 -58.90 -15.13 139.68
C THR A 315 -60.27 -15.69 140.08
N LEU A 316 -60.98 -16.37 139.16
CA LEU A 316 -62.25 -17.03 139.47
C LEU A 316 -62.08 -18.20 140.45
N GLU A 317 -61.02 -19.00 140.32
CA GLU A 317 -60.69 -20.09 141.25
C GLU A 317 -60.30 -19.57 142.63
N GLN A 318 -59.49 -18.52 142.70
CA GLN A 318 -59.17 -17.83 143.96
C GLN A 318 -60.44 -17.30 144.64
N ASN A 319 -61.35 -16.67 143.88
CA ASN A 319 -62.63 -16.22 144.42
C ASN A 319 -63.46 -17.37 144.99
N ARG A 320 -63.45 -18.54 144.33
CA ARG A 320 -64.13 -19.75 144.81
C ARG A 320 -63.52 -20.27 146.12
N MET A 321 -62.20 -20.24 146.23
CA MET A 321 -61.47 -20.62 147.44
C MET A 321 -61.75 -19.64 148.61
N ILE A 322 -61.88 -18.35 148.31
CA ILE A 322 -62.30 -17.33 149.30
C ILE A 322 -63.73 -17.59 149.79
N GLU A 323 -64.66 -17.99 148.91
CA GLU A 323 -66.02 -18.38 149.32
C GLU A 323 -66.02 -19.63 150.22
N GLU A 324 -65.19 -20.63 149.92
CA GLU A 324 -65.05 -21.83 150.75
C GLU A 324 -64.43 -21.52 152.11
N LEU A 325 -63.38 -20.67 152.15
CA LEU A 325 -62.78 -20.18 153.38
C LEU A 325 -63.80 -19.40 154.23
N ASN A 326 -64.61 -18.52 153.62
CA ASN A 326 -65.69 -17.81 154.31
C ASN A 326 -66.75 -18.77 154.89
N LYS A 327 -67.13 -19.83 154.16
CA LYS A 327 -68.04 -20.86 154.69
C LYS A 327 -67.42 -21.62 155.87
N SER A 328 -66.11 -21.88 155.83
CA SER A 328 -65.39 -22.57 156.90
C SER A 328 -65.20 -21.68 158.14
N GLN A 329 -64.92 -20.39 157.95
CA GLN A 329 -64.90 -19.37 158.99
C GLN A 329 -66.27 -19.27 159.67
N GLY A 330 -67.36 -19.19 158.91
CA GLY A 330 -68.72 -19.15 159.46
C GLY A 330 -69.12 -20.42 160.25
N LYS A 331 -68.48 -21.57 160.00
CA LYS A 331 -68.64 -22.78 160.83
C LYS A 331 -67.79 -22.69 162.11
N LEU A 332 -66.58 -22.16 162.04
CA LEU A 332 -65.70 -21.94 163.19
C LEU A 332 -66.29 -20.94 164.18
N GLU A 333 -66.88 -19.84 163.69
CA GLU A 333 -67.56 -18.81 164.51
C GLU A 333 -68.67 -19.44 165.38
N ARG A 334 -69.49 -20.32 164.78
CA ARG A 334 -70.56 -21.05 165.50
C ARG A 334 -70.03 -22.06 166.52
N MET A 335 -68.86 -22.66 166.26
CA MET A 335 -68.21 -23.56 167.23
C MET A 335 -67.61 -22.76 168.38
N LYS A 336 -67.02 -21.58 168.11
CA LYS A 336 -66.52 -20.66 169.13
C LYS A 336 -67.62 -20.18 170.07
N GLU A 337 -68.77 -19.72 169.54
CA GLU A 337 -69.91 -19.31 170.37
C GLU A 337 -70.46 -20.45 171.25
N LYS A 338 -70.45 -21.69 170.76
CA LYS A 338 -70.85 -22.87 171.57
C LYS A 338 -69.86 -23.17 172.68
N ALA A 339 -68.55 -23.05 172.41
CA ALA A 339 -67.51 -23.25 173.42
C ALA A 339 -67.50 -22.14 174.47
N GLU A 340 -67.74 -20.87 174.10
CA GLU A 340 -67.81 -19.75 175.05
C GLU A 340 -69.02 -19.86 175.99
N LYS A 341 -70.17 -20.35 175.51
CA LYS A 341 -71.35 -20.65 176.35
C LYS A 341 -71.10 -21.82 177.32
N GLN A 342 -70.33 -22.83 176.92
CA GLN A 342 -69.94 -23.92 177.82
C GLN A 342 -68.90 -23.48 178.86
N LEU A 343 -67.93 -22.65 178.47
CA LEU A 343 -66.88 -22.16 179.36
C LEU A 343 -67.42 -21.25 180.48
N THR A 344 -68.44 -20.44 180.19
CA THR A 344 -69.12 -19.60 181.19
C THR A 344 -69.93 -20.44 182.20
N SER A 345 -70.53 -21.55 181.76
CA SER A 345 -71.24 -22.50 182.64
C SER A 345 -70.29 -23.28 183.56
N VAL A 346 -69.11 -23.68 183.07
CA VAL A 346 -68.12 -24.42 183.87
C VAL A 346 -67.44 -23.50 184.90
N LYS A 347 -67.29 -22.21 184.57
CA LYS A 347 -66.69 -21.22 185.49
C LYS A 347 -67.58 -20.90 186.69
N SER A 348 -68.91 -20.90 186.54
CA SER A 348 -69.84 -20.71 187.66
C SER A 348 -69.93 -21.94 188.58
N GLU A 349 -69.79 -23.16 188.04
CA GLU A 349 -69.72 -24.39 188.86
C GLU A 349 -68.43 -24.52 189.67
N LEU A 350 -67.29 -24.08 189.13
CA LEU A 350 -66.00 -24.14 189.81
C LEU A 350 -65.95 -23.24 191.07
N LEU A 351 -66.57 -22.05 191.00
CA LEU A 351 -66.65 -21.13 192.15
C LEU A 351 -67.51 -21.66 193.30
N LEU A 352 -68.45 -22.57 193.04
CA LEU A 352 -69.25 -23.25 194.07
C LEU A 352 -68.50 -24.43 194.71
N LYS A 353 -67.62 -25.12 193.96
CA LYS A 353 -66.81 -26.23 194.47
C LYS A 353 -65.63 -25.79 195.34
N ASP A 354 -65.03 -24.64 195.03
CA ASP A 354 -63.87 -24.14 195.77
C ASP A 354 -64.22 -23.74 197.22
N ARG A 355 -65.43 -23.19 197.45
CA ARG A 355 -65.95 -22.90 198.80
C ARG A 355 -66.21 -24.15 199.65
N LYS A 356 -66.41 -25.31 199.01
CA LYS A 356 -66.71 -26.58 199.69
C LYS A 356 -65.44 -27.34 200.08
N ALA A 357 -64.35 -27.16 199.34
CA ALA A 357 -63.07 -27.79 199.63
C ALA A 357 -62.34 -27.17 200.84
N THR A 358 -62.62 -25.89 201.16
CA THR A 358 -62.05 -25.21 202.32
C THR A 358 -62.59 -25.71 203.67
N GLU A 359 -63.78 -26.32 203.72
CA GLU A 359 -64.36 -26.87 204.96
C GLU A 359 -63.86 -28.29 205.30
N ASP A 360 -63.54 -29.12 204.29
CA ASP A 360 -63.21 -30.54 204.51
C ASP A 360 -61.75 -30.77 204.94
N LYS A 361 -60.83 -29.84 204.64
CA LYS A 361 -59.43 -29.96 205.07
C LYS A 361 -59.25 -29.70 206.57
N GLU A 362 -60.12 -28.87 207.17
CA GLU A 362 -60.12 -28.57 208.61
C GLU A 362 -60.46 -29.82 209.46
N LYS A 363 -61.25 -30.76 208.92
CA LYS A 363 -61.69 -31.98 209.64
C LYS A 363 -60.63 -33.07 209.71
N ASN A 364 -59.82 -33.25 208.66
CA ASN A 364 -58.83 -34.33 208.63
C ASN A 364 -57.60 -34.07 209.52
N LYS A 365 -57.43 -32.83 210.00
CA LYS A 365 -56.43 -32.44 210.99
C LYS A 365 -56.66 -33.10 212.36
N ASN A 366 -57.89 -33.48 212.70
CA ASN A 366 -58.24 -33.96 214.04
C ASN A 366 -58.18 -35.50 214.22
N MET A 367 -58.04 -36.28 213.14
CA MET A 367 -58.20 -37.75 213.20
C MET A 367 -56.87 -38.52 213.30
N LEU A 368 -55.74 -37.93 212.89
CA LEU A 368 -54.44 -38.61 212.87
C LEU A 368 -53.73 -38.59 214.24
N GLU A 369 -54.09 -37.67 215.14
CA GLU A 369 -53.60 -37.63 216.52
C GLU A 369 -54.06 -38.82 217.37
N ALA A 370 -55.07 -39.58 216.93
CA ALA A 370 -55.65 -40.70 217.70
C ALA A 370 -54.96 -42.06 217.50
N VAL A 371 -54.28 -42.32 216.37
CA VAL A 371 -53.86 -43.69 215.99
C VAL A 371 -52.45 -44.07 216.46
N THR A 372 -51.57 -43.11 216.71
CA THR A 372 -50.17 -43.44 217.06
C THR A 372 -49.99 -43.80 218.55
N SER A 373 -50.96 -43.48 219.41
CA SER A 373 -50.96 -43.85 220.84
C SER A 373 -51.11 -45.37 221.07
N GLU A 374 -51.71 -46.11 220.13
CA GLU A 374 -51.99 -47.55 220.29
C GLU A 374 -50.79 -48.46 219.94
N MET A 375 -49.89 -48.03 219.05
CA MET A 375 -48.76 -48.86 218.61
C MET A 375 -47.69 -49.06 219.69
N LYS A 376 -47.71 -48.24 220.76
CA LYS A 376 -46.88 -48.39 221.96
C LYS A 376 -47.25 -49.60 222.83
N VAL A 377 -48.44 -50.18 222.69
CA VAL A 377 -48.96 -51.23 223.60
C VAL A 377 -48.72 -52.65 223.08
N LEU A 378 -48.51 -52.84 221.77
CA LEU A 378 -48.48 -54.16 221.13
C LEU A 378 -47.11 -54.86 221.07
N LYS A 379 -46.02 -54.19 221.46
CA LYS A 379 -44.67 -54.80 221.41
C LYS A 379 -44.16 -55.29 222.76
N THR A 380 -44.78 -54.87 223.86
CA THR A 380 -44.52 -55.39 225.21
C THR A 380 -45.12 -56.78 225.44
N THR A 381 -46.15 -57.18 224.69
CA THR A 381 -46.83 -58.48 224.84
C THR A 381 -46.14 -59.66 224.12
N LEU A 382 -45.17 -59.40 223.25
CA LEU A 382 -44.45 -60.48 222.53
C LEU A 382 -43.22 -61.01 223.27
N ALA A 383 -42.93 -60.50 224.47
CA ALA A 383 -41.79 -60.93 225.29
C ALA A 383 -42.00 -62.26 226.05
N GLU A 384 -43.23 -62.78 226.20
CA GLU A 384 -43.50 -63.75 227.28
C GLU A 384 -43.95 -65.17 226.84
N LEU A 385 -44.18 -65.42 225.55
CA LEU A 385 -44.85 -66.65 225.09
C LEU A 385 -43.99 -67.85 224.61
N ALA A 386 -42.64 -67.80 224.65
CA ALA A 386 -41.83 -68.93 224.14
C ALA A 386 -40.77 -69.48 225.11
N LYS A 387 -40.97 -69.33 226.44
CA LYS A 387 -40.10 -69.96 227.46
C LYS A 387 -40.76 -71.06 228.31
N ARG A 388 -42.06 -71.42 228.15
CA ARG A 388 -42.70 -72.44 229.03
C ARG A 388 -43.92 -73.27 228.54
N GLU A 389 -43.97 -73.67 227.27
CA GLU A 389 -44.58 -74.92 226.73
C GLU A 389 -43.59 -75.45 225.66
N ARG A 390 -42.39 -75.99 225.91
CA ARG A 390 -41.85 -77.10 226.74
C ARG A 390 -42.23 -78.51 226.27
N GLN A 391 -41.34 -79.10 225.45
CA GLN A 391 -41.37 -80.42 224.78
C GLN A 391 -42.45 -80.50 223.69
N VAL A 392 -42.14 -80.61 222.40
CA VAL A 392 -40.92 -81.10 221.70
C VAL A 392 -39.73 -80.15 221.70
#